data_AF-A0A822YI25-F1
#
_entry.id   AF-A0A822YI25-F1
#
_cell.length_a   1.000
_cell.length_b   1.000
_cell.length_c   1.000
_cell.angle_alpha   90.00
_cell.angle_beta   90.00
_cell.angle_gamma   90.00
#
_symmetry.space_group_name_H-M   'P 1'
#
loop_
_entity.id
_entity.type
_entity.pdbx_description
1 polymer ?
#
loop_
_entity_poly.entity_id
_entity_poly.type
_entity_poly.pdbx_seq_one_letter_code
_entity_poly.pdbx_strand_id
1 'polypeptide(L)'
;MMDVSQSDFDRLMFFEHARKTAEVNYARDPLDADNLTRWGGALLELSQFQNLPDTKKMIKDAISKLEEALLVNPRKHDTLWCLGNAHTSHAFLTPEHEEAKAYFEKASQYFQQAVDEDPGNEIYLKSLELTAKVLEG
;
A
#
# COMPACT_ATOMS: atom_id res chain seq x y z
N MET A 1 -15.51 14.74 16.68
CA MET A 1 -15.04 15.56 15.54
C MET A 1 -13.53 15.46 15.58
N MET A 2 -12.91 14.75 14.62
CA MET A 2 -11.45 14.64 14.58
C MET A 2 -10.90 16.02 14.20
N ASP A 3 -10.07 16.58 15.06
CA ASP A 3 -9.32 17.81 14.80
C ASP A 3 -8.17 17.43 13.86
N VAL A 4 -8.39 17.58 12.55
CA VAL A 4 -7.38 17.30 11.53
C VAL A 4 -6.38 18.44 11.57
N SER A 5 -5.13 18.14 11.96
CA SER A 5 -4.08 19.15 11.99
C SER A 5 -3.87 19.75 10.60
N GLN A 6 -3.35 20.98 10.52
CA GLN A 6 -3.04 21.59 9.22
C GLN A 6 -2.14 20.69 8.36
N SER A 7 -1.18 19.99 8.98
CA SER A 7 -0.33 19.01 8.31
C SER A 7 -1.08 17.80 7.77
N ASP A 8 -2.08 17.30 8.50
CA ASP A 8 -2.90 16.18 8.04
C ASP A 8 -3.82 16.60 6.89
N PHE A 9 -4.34 17.83 6.94
CA PHE A 9 -5.14 18.39 5.85
C PHE A 9 -4.31 18.56 4.58
N ASP A 10 -3.10 19.11 4.68
CA ASP A 10 -2.20 19.27 3.53
C ASP A 10 -1.80 17.90 2.94
N ARG A 11 -1.55 16.90 3.80
CA ARG A 11 -1.28 15.51 3.38
C ARG A 11 -2.47 14.90 2.65
N LEU A 12 -3.68 15.07 3.17
CA LEU A 12 -4.92 14.59 2.56
C LEU A 12 -5.11 15.20 1.16
N MET A 13 -4.94 16.51 1.04
CA MET A 13 -5.06 17.22 -0.23
C MET A 13 -4.02 16.76 -1.26
N PHE A 14 -2.79 16.51 -0.82
CA PHE A 14 -1.73 15.99 -1.67
C PHE A 14 -2.10 14.62 -2.26
N PHE A 15 -2.55 13.68 -1.41
CA PHE A 15 -2.90 12.34 -1.89
C PHE A 15 -4.20 12.30 -2.69
N GLU A 16 -5.19 13.15 -2.39
CA GLU A 16 -6.38 13.29 -3.25
C GLU A 16 -6.01 13.80 -4.64
N HIS A 17 -5.11 14.78 -4.73
CA HIS A 17 -4.62 15.26 -6.01
C HIS A 17 -3.85 14.17 -6.77
N ALA A 18 -3.00 13.41 -6.07
CA ALA A 18 -2.28 12.27 -6.65
C ALA A 18 -3.23 11.20 -7.18
N ARG A 19 -4.25 10.81 -6.41
CA ARG A 19 -5.28 9.84 -6.81
C ARG A 19 -6.03 10.29 -8.06
N LYS A 20 -6.50 11.53 -8.10
CA LYS A 20 -7.24 12.09 -9.26
C LYS A 20 -6.35 12.19 -10.50
N THR A 21 -5.11 12.61 -10.34
CA THR A 21 -4.15 12.67 -11.45
C THR A 21 -3.90 11.27 -12.00
N ALA A 22 -3.73 10.28 -11.11
CA ALA A 22 -3.49 8.91 -11.52
C ALA A 22 -4.69 8.28 -12.25
N GLU A 23 -5.91 8.59 -11.82
CA GLU A 23 -7.14 8.17 -12.50
C GLU A 23 -7.23 8.74 -13.93
N VAL A 24 -6.91 10.02 -14.12
CA VAL A 24 -6.87 10.65 -15.46
C VAL A 24 -5.79 10.02 -16.34
N ASN A 25 -4.61 9.77 -15.78
CA ASN A 25 -3.50 9.15 -16.52
C ASN A 25 -3.82 7.70 -16.89
N TYR A 26 -4.46 6.94 -16.01
CA TYR A 26 -4.85 5.56 -16.29
C TYR A 26 -5.85 5.47 -17.46
N ALA A 27 -6.77 6.43 -17.59
CA ALA A 27 -7.66 6.49 -18.74
C ALA A 27 -6.93 6.72 -20.08
N ARG A 28 -5.71 7.27 -20.04
CA ARG A 28 -4.87 7.53 -21.22
C ARG A 28 -3.90 6.38 -21.48
N ASP A 29 -3.31 5.82 -20.43
CA ASP A 29 -2.39 4.69 -20.47
C ASP A 29 -2.60 3.78 -19.25
N PRO A 30 -3.38 2.69 -19.40
CA PRO A 30 -3.65 1.77 -18.29
C PRO A 30 -2.47 0.83 -18.00
N LEU A 31 -1.42 0.84 -18.82
CA LEU A 31 -0.22 0.01 -18.65
C LEU A 31 0.96 0.83 -18.13
N ASP A 32 0.73 2.02 -17.57
CA ASP A 32 1.74 2.79 -16.87
C ASP A 32 1.88 2.27 -15.43
N ALA A 33 2.89 1.43 -15.21
CA ALA A 33 3.19 0.87 -13.90
C ALA A 33 3.47 1.95 -12.85
N ASP A 34 4.19 3.03 -13.19
CA ASP A 34 4.52 4.10 -12.25
C ASP A 34 3.25 4.83 -11.79
N ASN A 35 2.34 5.08 -12.73
CA ASN A 35 1.06 5.70 -12.44
C ASN A 35 0.17 4.80 -11.56
N LEU A 36 0.10 3.51 -11.86
CA LEU A 36 -0.62 2.52 -11.05
C LEU A 36 -0.05 2.42 -9.64
N THR A 37 1.28 2.42 -9.47
CA THR A 37 1.94 2.43 -8.17
C THR A 37 1.59 3.69 -7.37
N ARG A 38 1.64 4.86 -8.00
CA ARG A 38 1.22 6.13 -7.36
C ARG A 38 -0.25 6.11 -6.97
N TRP A 39 -1.11 5.52 -7.80
CA TRP A 39 -2.54 5.40 -7.50
C TRP A 39 -2.76 4.53 -6.26
N GLY A 40 -2.18 3.32 -6.24
CA GLY A 40 -2.30 2.41 -5.11
C GLY A 40 -1.74 3.00 -3.82
N GLY A 41 -0.57 3.64 -3.88
CA GLY A 41 0.04 4.33 -2.74
C GLY A 41 -0.85 5.47 -2.21
N ALA A 42 -1.42 6.30 -3.10
CA ALA A 42 -2.33 7.37 -2.69
C ALA A 42 -3.61 6.85 -2.04
N LEU A 43 -4.19 5.77 -2.57
CA LEU A 43 -5.35 5.11 -1.95
C LEU A 43 -5.03 4.57 -0.55
N LEU A 44 -3.86 3.94 -0.38
CA LEU A 44 -3.43 3.43 0.92
C LEU A 44 -3.30 4.56 1.96
N GLU A 45 -2.72 5.69 1.56
CA GLU A 45 -2.56 6.87 2.41
C GLU A 45 -3.91 7.52 2.77
N LEU A 46 -4.79 7.69 1.78
CA LEU A 46 -6.14 8.24 2.00
C LEU A 46 -7.02 7.35 2.89
N SER A 47 -6.81 6.02 2.84
CA SER A 47 -7.60 5.05 3.61
C SER A 47 -7.52 5.28 5.12
N GLN A 48 -6.41 5.83 5.63
CA GLN A 48 -6.18 6.10 7.05
C GLN A 48 -7.12 7.17 7.63
N PHE A 49 -7.72 8.00 6.77
CA PHE A 49 -8.63 9.09 7.15
C PHE A 49 -10.11 8.71 7.00
N GLN A 50 -10.41 7.49 6.57
CA GLN A 50 -11.77 7.02 6.32
C GLN A 50 -12.37 6.30 7.53
N ASN A 51 -13.68 6.01 7.47
CA ASN A 51 -14.30 5.08 8.39
C ASN A 51 -13.88 3.63 8.07
N LEU A 52 -14.03 2.70 9.02
CA LEU A 52 -13.57 1.31 8.86
C LEU A 52 -14.06 0.61 7.57
N PRO A 53 -15.35 0.65 7.19
CA PRO A 53 -15.81 0.10 5.90
C PRO A 53 -15.09 0.69 4.69
N ASP A 54 -14.96 2.02 4.64
CA ASP A 54 -14.37 2.73 3.52
C ASP A 54 -12.85 2.55 3.48
N THR A 55 -12.16 2.50 4.63
CA THR A 55 -10.74 2.13 4.74
C THR A 55 -10.50 0.76 4.13
N LYS A 56 -11.29 -0.26 4.51
CA LYS A 56 -11.14 -1.62 3.99
C LYS A 56 -11.34 -1.67 2.48
N LYS A 57 -12.35 -0.96 1.97
CA LYS A 57 -12.61 -0.87 0.53
C LYS A 57 -11.43 -0.22 -0.20
N MET A 58 -10.96 0.92 0.30
CA MET A 58 -9.88 1.68 -0.32
C MET A 58 -8.55 0.93 -0.31
N ILE A 59 -8.25 0.16 0.74
CA ILE A 59 -7.09 -0.75 0.77
C ILE A 59 -7.22 -1.86 -0.28
N LYS A 60 -8.41 -2.44 -0.48
CA LYS A 60 -8.62 -3.45 -1.54
C LYS A 60 -8.45 -2.85 -2.94
N ASP A 61 -8.95 -1.64 -3.15
CA ASP A 61 -8.75 -0.90 -4.41
C ASP A 61 -7.26 -0.60 -4.63
N ALA A 62 -6.53 -0.24 -3.57
CA ALA A 62 -5.08 -0.03 -3.61
C ALA A 62 -4.32 -1.31 -4.01
N ILE A 63 -4.64 -2.44 -3.38
CA ILE A 63 -4.04 -3.75 -3.70
C ILE A 63 -4.27 -4.08 -5.18
N SER A 64 -5.52 -3.95 -5.65
CA SER A 64 -5.86 -4.21 -7.06
C SER A 64 -5.01 -3.39 -8.03
N LYS A 65 -4.83 -2.09 -7.77
CA LYS A 65 -4.01 -1.21 -8.63
C LYS A 65 -2.51 -1.55 -8.58
N LEU A 66 -2.00 -1.96 -7.42
CA LEU A 66 -0.61 -2.38 -7.29
C LEU A 66 -0.34 -3.74 -7.93
N GLU A 67 -1.30 -4.67 -7.86
CA GLU A 67 -1.23 -5.94 -8.59
C GLU A 67 -1.25 -5.71 -10.11
N GLU A 68 -2.09 -4.79 -10.60
CA GLU A 68 -2.06 -4.33 -12.00
C GLU A 68 -0.68 -3.77 -12.37
N ALA A 69 -0.05 -2.97 -11.50
CA ALA A 69 1.30 -2.44 -11.73
C ALA A 69 2.35 -3.55 -11.84
N LEU A 70 2.25 -4.61 -11.02
CA LEU A 70 3.16 -5.76 -11.10
C LEU A 70 2.94 -6.63 -12.34
N LEU A 71 1.72 -6.68 -12.87
CA LEU A 71 1.49 -7.35 -14.16
C LEU A 71 2.23 -6.65 -15.30
N VAL A 72 2.36 -5.33 -15.23
CA VAL A 72 3.14 -4.52 -16.20
C VAL A 72 4.64 -4.64 -15.92
N ASN A 73 5.06 -4.45 -14.66
CA ASN A 73 6.46 -4.55 -14.25
C ASN A 73 6.60 -5.40 -12.97
N PRO A 74 6.87 -6.71 -13.11
CA PRO A 74 6.93 -7.64 -11.98
C PRO A 74 8.07 -7.35 -10.98
N ARG A 75 9.10 -6.61 -11.41
CA ARG A 75 10.32 -6.34 -10.62
C ARG A 75 10.33 -4.93 -10.00
N LYS A 76 9.17 -4.26 -10.00
CA LYS A 76 9.05 -2.89 -9.52
C LYS A 76 9.06 -2.86 -7.98
N HIS A 77 10.25 -2.69 -7.40
CA HIS A 77 10.50 -2.78 -5.95
C HIS A 77 9.63 -1.85 -5.10
N ASP A 78 9.35 -0.62 -5.55
CA ASP A 78 8.47 0.33 -4.85
C ASP A 78 7.02 -0.18 -4.75
N THR A 79 6.56 -0.90 -5.77
CA THR A 79 5.21 -1.48 -5.88
C THR A 79 5.08 -2.70 -4.99
N LEU A 80 6.11 -3.55 -4.99
CA LEU A 80 6.25 -4.66 -4.05
C LEU A 80 6.18 -4.16 -2.61
N TRP A 81 6.93 -3.12 -2.28
CA TRP A 81 6.88 -2.51 -0.94
C TRP A 81 5.49 -1.92 -0.62
N CYS A 82 4.84 -1.22 -1.55
CA CYS A 82 3.48 -0.72 -1.36
C CYS A 82 2.46 -1.85 -1.13
N LEU A 83 2.57 -2.98 -1.82
CA LEU A 83 1.71 -4.15 -1.59
C LEU A 83 1.91 -4.75 -0.21
N GLY A 84 3.16 -4.83 0.26
CA GLY A 84 3.47 -5.25 1.61
C GLY A 84 2.77 -4.37 2.66
N ASN A 85 2.82 -3.04 2.49
CA ASN A 85 2.12 -2.11 3.38
C ASN A 85 0.60 -2.24 3.27
N ALA A 86 0.04 -2.43 2.07
CA ALA A 86 -1.39 -2.59 1.90
C ALA A 86 -1.92 -3.86 2.58
N HIS A 87 -1.20 -4.99 2.47
CA HIS A 87 -1.54 -6.21 3.18
C HIS A 87 -1.36 -6.08 4.69
N THR A 88 -0.31 -5.40 5.15
CA THR A 88 -0.11 -5.10 6.58
C THR A 88 -1.28 -4.29 7.14
N SER A 89 -1.69 -3.23 6.45
CA SER A 89 -2.85 -2.43 6.83
C SER A 89 -4.14 -3.25 6.82
N HIS A 90 -4.33 -4.12 5.82
CA HIS A 90 -5.49 -5.02 5.79
C HIS A 90 -5.48 -6.00 6.98
N ALA A 91 -4.31 -6.55 7.34
CA ALA A 91 -4.15 -7.48 8.46
C ALA A 91 -4.57 -6.83 9.79
N PHE A 92 -4.14 -5.58 10.04
CA PHE A 92 -4.53 -4.84 11.24
C PHE A 92 -6.04 -4.55 11.35
N LEU A 93 -6.75 -4.57 10.22
CA LEU A 93 -8.20 -4.37 10.17
C LEU A 93 -8.98 -5.69 10.19
N THR A 94 -8.31 -6.84 10.15
CA THR A 94 -8.89 -8.17 10.19
C THR A 94 -8.91 -8.68 11.64
N PRO A 95 -10.09 -8.87 12.26
CA PRO A 95 -10.19 -9.31 13.65
C PRO A 95 -9.87 -10.81 13.81
N GLU A 96 -10.08 -11.61 12.78
CA GLU A 96 -9.76 -13.04 12.78
C GLU A 96 -8.23 -13.25 12.71
N HIS A 97 -7.65 -13.75 13.81
CA HIS A 97 -6.19 -13.89 13.93
C HIS A 97 -5.53 -14.70 12.80
N GLU A 98 -6.12 -15.84 12.43
CA GLU A 98 -5.59 -16.69 11.35
C GLU A 98 -5.63 -15.98 9.98
N GLU A 99 -6.71 -15.23 9.71
CA GLU A 99 -6.82 -14.47 8.46
C GLU A 99 -5.84 -13.28 8.46
N ALA A 100 -5.71 -12.57 9.59
CA ALA A 100 -4.74 -11.49 9.76
C ALA A 100 -3.31 -11.98 9.56
N LYS A 101 -2.97 -13.15 10.11
CA LYS A 101 -1.66 -13.78 9.95
C LYS A 101 -1.34 -14.08 8.49
N ALA A 102 -2.31 -14.61 7.73
CA ALA A 102 -2.14 -14.84 6.30
C ALA A 102 -1.84 -13.55 5.51
N TYR A 103 -2.42 -12.41 5.92
CA TYR A 103 -2.07 -11.11 5.34
C TYR A 103 -0.67 -10.63 5.75
N PHE A 104 -0.25 -10.83 7.00
CA PHE A 104 1.12 -10.51 7.41
C PHE A 104 2.17 -11.39 6.70
N GLU A 105 1.88 -12.66 6.46
CA GLU A 105 2.75 -13.56 5.68
C GLU A 105 2.88 -13.06 4.23
N LYS A 106 1.77 -12.69 3.59
CA LYS A 106 1.80 -12.05 2.26
C LYS A 106 2.59 -10.76 2.26
N ALA A 107 2.41 -9.92 3.28
CA ALA A 107 3.15 -8.67 3.40
C ALA A 107 4.67 -8.93 3.49
N SER A 108 5.07 -9.90 4.32
CA SER A 108 6.47 -10.32 4.48
C SER A 108 7.07 -10.79 3.15
N GLN A 109 6.33 -11.59 2.37
CA GLN A 109 6.77 -12.05 1.06
C GLN A 109 7.03 -10.88 0.09
N TYR A 110 6.13 -9.89 0.04
CA TYR A 110 6.31 -8.72 -0.80
C TYR A 110 7.46 -7.81 -0.33
N PHE A 111 7.64 -7.64 0.98
CA PHE A 111 8.79 -6.90 1.51
C PHE A 111 10.11 -7.59 1.20
N GLN A 112 10.18 -8.92 1.32
CA GLN A 112 11.35 -9.68 0.92
C GLN A 112 11.66 -9.48 -0.57
N GLN A 113 10.66 -9.58 -1.45
CA GLN A 113 10.84 -9.32 -2.89
C GLN A 113 11.32 -7.89 -3.17
N ALA A 114 10.81 -6.89 -2.43
CA ALA A 114 11.29 -5.51 -2.56
C ALA A 114 12.77 -5.38 -2.14
N VAL A 115 13.18 -6.05 -1.06
CA VAL A 115 14.58 -6.11 -0.61
C VAL A 115 15.46 -6.85 -1.62
N ASP A 116 14.97 -7.93 -2.24
CA ASP A 116 15.74 -8.69 -3.22
C ASP A 116 16.03 -7.85 -4.48
N GLU A 117 15.11 -6.96 -4.86
CA GLU A 117 15.27 -6.04 -5.99
C GLU A 117 16.09 -4.78 -5.64
N ASP A 118 15.98 -4.26 -4.41
CA ASP A 118 16.75 -3.11 -3.92
C ASP A 118 17.26 -3.33 -2.47
N PRO A 119 18.35 -4.11 -2.29
CA PRO A 119 18.82 -4.53 -0.98
C PRO A 119 19.47 -3.41 -0.16
N GLY A 120 19.80 -2.27 -0.80
CA GLY A 120 20.32 -1.09 -0.13
C GLY A 120 19.24 -0.23 0.52
N ASN A 121 17.96 -0.57 0.33
CA ASN A 121 16.85 0.24 0.80
C ASN A 121 16.53 -0.03 2.27
N GLU A 122 16.99 0.86 3.15
CA GLU A 122 16.76 0.76 4.59
C GLU A 122 15.26 0.72 4.96
N ILE A 123 14.40 1.35 4.15
CA ILE A 123 12.95 1.34 4.39
C ILE A 123 12.40 -0.07 4.19
N TYR A 124 12.86 -0.78 3.15
CA TYR A 124 12.37 -2.13 2.83
C TYR A 124 12.84 -3.14 3.87
N LEU A 125 14.11 -3.06 4.26
CA LEU A 125 14.67 -3.88 5.34
C LEU A 125 13.89 -3.68 6.63
N LYS A 126 13.62 -2.42 7.01
CA LYS A 126 12.85 -2.12 8.21
C LYS A 126 11.41 -2.65 8.14
N SER A 127 10.74 -2.52 6.99
CA SER A 127 9.39 -3.08 6.80
C SER A 127 9.37 -4.59 6.97
N LEU A 128 10.34 -5.29 6.37
CA LEU A 128 10.49 -6.74 6.51
C LEU A 128 10.73 -7.17 7.97
N GLU A 129 11.66 -6.50 8.66
CA GLU A 129 11.94 -6.77 10.08
C GLU A 129 10.73 -6.56 10.99
N LEU A 130 9.95 -5.50 10.74
CA LEU A 130 8.74 -5.21 11.52
C LEU A 130 7.68 -6.29 11.32
N THR A 131 7.46 -6.72 10.07
CA THR A 131 6.49 -7.79 9.80
C THR A 131 6.93 -9.13 10.36
N ALA A 132 8.22 -9.46 10.34
CA ALA A 132 8.74 -10.67 10.98
C ALA A 132 8.44 -10.70 12.48
N LYS A 133 8.66 -9.58 13.20
CA LYS A 133 8.35 -9.47 14.63
C LYS A 133 6.87 -9.66 14.95
N VAL A 134 5.99 -9.21 14.06
CA VAL A 134 4.53 -9.40 14.22
C VAL A 134 4.14 -10.87 14.05
N LEU A 135 4.85 -11.63 13.21
CA LEU A 135 4.59 -13.06 13.00
C LEU A 135 5.18 -13.97 14.08
N GLU A 136 6.19 -13.49 14.80
CA GLU A 136 6.85 -14.21 15.91
C GLU A 136 6.13 -14.09 17.26
N GLY A 137 5.27 -13.08 17.42
CA GLY A 137 4.53 -12.78 18.66
C GLY A 137 3.13 -13.37 18.69
#